data_AF-A0A8C5T4P3-F1
#
_entry.id   AF-A0A8C5T4P3-F1
#
_cell.length_a   1.000
_cell.length_b   1.000
_cell.length_c   1.000
_cell.angle_alpha   90.00
_cell.angle_beta   90.00
_cell.angle_gamma   90.00
#
_symmetry.space_group_name_H-M   'P 1'
#
loop_
_entity.id
_entity.type
_entity.pdbx_description
1 polymer ?
#
loop_
_entity_poly.entity_id
_entity_poly.type
_entity_poly.pdbx_seq_one_letter_code
_entity_poly.pdbx_strand_id
1 'polypeptide(L)'
;NVEKHFGELCQIFAGYVRKTARLRDKADLLVNEIYAYAATETPNLKVGLKNFADEFSRLQDYRQAEVDRLEAKVVEPLKCYGAIVKLKRDDLKATLTAKNREAKQLSQLERTRQRNPSDLHIIVSYISSYYEEYF
;
A
#
# COMPACT_ATOMS: atom_id res chain seq x y z
N ASN A 1 -14.45 -11.48 -6.65
CA ASN A 1 -14.74 -10.58 -5.51
C ASN A 1 -13.49 -10.41 -4.63
N VAL A 2 -12.35 -10.00 -5.22
CA VAL A 2 -11.03 -10.03 -4.57
C VAL A 2 -10.90 -8.96 -3.48
N GLU A 3 -11.37 -7.74 -3.74
CA GLU A 3 -11.36 -6.63 -2.77
C GLU A 3 -12.11 -7.01 -1.49
N LYS A 4 -13.25 -7.70 -1.61
CA LYS A 4 -14.02 -8.21 -0.46
C LYS A 4 -13.19 -9.19 0.37
N HIS A 5 -12.61 -10.21 -0.27
CA HIS A 5 -11.81 -11.22 0.43
C HIS A 5 -10.56 -10.62 1.09
N PHE A 6 -9.91 -9.65 0.45
CA PHE A 6 -8.76 -8.96 1.04
C PHE A 6 -9.17 -8.09 2.22
N GLY A 7 -10.35 -7.47 2.16
CA GLY A 7 -10.95 -6.78 3.30
C GLY A 7 -11.25 -7.74 4.47
N GLU A 8 -11.79 -8.91 4.20
CA GLU A 8 -12.04 -9.95 5.22
C GLU A 8 -10.73 -10.44 5.86
N LEU A 9 -9.72 -10.74 5.05
CA LEU A 9 -8.39 -11.11 5.53
C LEU A 9 -7.77 -9.99 6.37
N CYS A 10 -7.87 -8.73 5.95
CA CYS A 10 -7.40 -7.58 6.72
C CYS A 10 -8.01 -7.55 8.13
N GLN A 11 -9.32 -7.81 8.26
CA GLN A 11 -9.99 -7.83 9.55
C GLN A 11 -9.53 -9.01 10.43
N ILE A 12 -9.34 -10.18 9.83
CA ILE A 12 -8.83 -11.37 10.55
C ILE A 12 -7.42 -11.10 11.08
N PHE A 13 -6.51 -10.60 10.24
CA PHE A 13 -5.13 -10.29 10.65
C PHE A 13 -5.07 -9.16 11.68
N ALA A 14 -5.83 -8.07 11.50
CA ALA A 14 -5.92 -7.02 12.52
C ALA A 14 -6.46 -7.56 13.86
N GLY A 15 -7.42 -8.50 13.82
CA GLY A 15 -7.90 -9.22 14.99
C GLY A 15 -6.80 -10.04 15.67
N TYR A 16 -6.00 -10.76 14.89
CA TYR A 16 -4.86 -11.53 15.39
C TYR A 16 -3.79 -10.62 16.05
N VAL A 17 -3.36 -9.55 15.38
CA VAL A 17 -2.39 -8.58 15.91
C VAL A 17 -2.86 -7.99 17.25
N ARG A 18 -4.12 -7.58 17.35
CA ARG A 18 -4.70 -7.09 18.62
C ARG A 18 -4.68 -8.15 19.74
N LYS A 19 -4.89 -9.42 19.42
CA LYS A 19 -4.81 -10.50 20.42
C LYS A 19 -3.35 -10.70 20.88
N THR A 20 -2.39 -10.67 19.96
CA THR A 20 -0.96 -10.75 20.28
C THR A 20 -0.52 -9.57 21.15
N ALA A 21 -0.94 -8.35 20.83
CA ALA A 21 -0.68 -7.16 21.65
C ALA A 21 -1.27 -7.29 23.06
N ARG A 22 -2.53 -7.72 23.19
CA ARG A 22 -3.16 -7.93 24.51
C ARG A 22 -2.46 -8.99 25.34
N LEU A 23 -1.99 -10.06 24.70
CA LEU A 23 -1.18 -11.06 25.40
C LEU A 23 0.09 -10.39 25.96
N ARG A 24 0.65 -9.36 25.29
CA ARG A 24 1.91 -8.66 25.67
C ARG A 24 1.66 -7.89 26.94
N ASP A 25 0.59 -7.10 26.95
CA ASP A 25 0.12 -6.38 28.12
C ASP A 25 -0.09 -7.32 29.32
N LYS A 26 -0.62 -8.54 29.09
CA LYS A 26 -0.78 -9.54 30.16
C LYS A 26 0.54 -10.09 30.68
N ALA A 27 1.54 -10.25 29.82
CA ALA A 27 2.86 -10.68 30.25
C ALA A 27 3.56 -9.59 31.07
N ASP A 28 3.38 -8.31 30.75
CA ASP A 28 3.92 -7.21 31.57
C ASP A 28 3.34 -7.22 32.99
N LEU A 29 2.04 -7.53 33.13
CA LEU A 29 1.43 -7.72 34.45
C LEU A 29 2.06 -8.89 35.20
N LEU A 30 2.33 -10.02 34.53
CA LEU A 30 3.00 -11.17 35.15
C LEU A 30 4.42 -10.83 35.59
N VAL A 31 5.20 -10.09 34.77
CA VAL A 31 6.53 -9.60 35.14
C VAL A 31 6.46 -8.80 36.45
N ASN A 32 5.48 -7.89 36.56
CA ASN A 32 5.28 -7.08 37.76
C ASN A 32 4.91 -7.93 38.99
N GLU A 33 4.03 -8.92 38.83
CA GLU A 33 3.67 -9.84 39.92
C GLU A 33 4.87 -10.67 40.39
N ILE A 34 5.71 -11.15 39.47
CA ILE A 34 6.94 -11.88 39.81
C ILE A 34 7.89 -10.95 40.59
N TYR A 35 8.02 -9.68 40.18
CA TYR A 35 8.83 -8.72 40.92
C TYR A 35 8.29 -8.43 42.32
N ALA A 36 6.97 -8.30 42.45
CA ALA A 36 6.31 -8.10 43.74
C ALA A 36 6.55 -9.29 44.66
N TYR A 37 6.39 -10.52 44.15
CA TYR A 37 6.65 -11.74 44.91
C TYR A 37 8.14 -11.88 45.28
N ALA A 38 9.05 -11.60 44.34
CA ALA A 38 10.49 -11.63 44.63
C ALA A 38 10.87 -10.71 45.80
N ALA A 39 10.15 -9.61 46.01
CA ALA A 39 10.43 -8.68 47.10
C ALA A 39 10.13 -9.27 48.49
N THR A 40 9.25 -10.27 48.60
CA THR A 40 8.88 -10.92 49.87
C THR A 40 9.75 -12.12 50.23
N GLU A 41 10.64 -12.54 49.33
CA GLU A 41 11.37 -13.80 49.44
C GLU A 41 12.80 -13.66 49.98
N THR A 42 13.38 -14.79 50.38
CA THR A 42 14.78 -14.88 50.83
C THR A 42 15.76 -14.40 49.75
N PRO A 43 16.96 -13.90 50.11
CA PRO A 43 17.88 -13.28 49.16
C PRO A 43 18.18 -14.11 47.91
N ASN A 44 18.44 -15.41 48.08
CA ASN A 44 18.77 -16.30 46.96
C ASN A 44 17.57 -16.49 46.01
N LEU A 45 16.37 -16.71 46.57
CA LEU A 45 15.15 -16.88 45.76
C LEU A 45 14.74 -15.56 45.09
N LYS A 46 14.86 -14.43 45.79
CA LYS A 46 14.63 -13.08 45.25
C LYS A 46 15.48 -12.82 44.01
N VAL A 47 16.78 -13.16 44.05
CA VAL A 47 17.67 -13.00 42.89
C VAL A 47 17.20 -13.88 41.73
N GLY A 48 16.88 -15.15 41.99
CA GLY A 48 16.37 -16.08 40.96
C GLY A 48 15.08 -15.58 40.30
N LEU A 49 14.11 -15.11 41.08
CA LEU A 49 12.84 -14.59 40.58
C LEU A 49 13.01 -13.30 39.78
N LYS A 50 13.90 -12.39 40.21
CA LYS A 50 14.23 -11.19 39.44
C LYS A 50 14.83 -11.54 38.08
N ASN A 51 15.82 -12.42 38.04
CA ASN A 51 16.42 -12.85 36.77
C ASN A 51 15.39 -13.52 35.86
N PHE A 52 14.47 -14.32 36.42
CA PHE A 52 13.38 -14.92 35.66
C PHE A 52 12.42 -13.85 35.08
N ALA A 53 12.03 -12.85 35.89
CA ALA A 53 11.21 -11.74 35.44
C ALA A 53 11.88 -10.91 34.33
N ASP A 54 13.19 -10.65 34.46
CA ASP A 54 13.99 -9.95 33.45
C ASP A 54 14.00 -10.71 32.11
N GLU A 55 14.30 -12.00 32.12
CA GLU A 55 14.28 -12.80 30.88
C GLU A 55 12.87 -12.89 30.28
N PHE A 56 11.83 -13.01 31.12
CA PHE A 56 10.45 -13.01 30.66
C PHE A 56 10.03 -11.65 30.06
N SER A 57 10.54 -10.54 30.62
CA SER A 57 10.37 -9.20 30.08
C SER A 57 11.00 -9.07 28.69
N ARG A 58 12.23 -9.57 28.50
CA ARG A 58 12.90 -9.57 27.19
C ARG A 58 12.13 -10.36 26.14
N LEU A 59 11.50 -11.48 26.54
CA LEU A 59 10.59 -12.21 25.66
C LEU A 59 9.41 -11.35 25.19
N GLN A 60 8.96 -10.38 25.98
CA GLN A 60 7.88 -9.47 25.59
C GLN A 60 8.34 -8.38 24.64
N ASP A 61 9.60 -7.95 24.71
CA ASP A 61 10.17 -7.02 23.73
C ASP A 61 10.15 -7.62 22.32
N TYR A 62 10.50 -8.91 22.18
CA TYR A 62 10.38 -9.61 20.90
C TYR A 62 8.93 -9.68 20.41
N ARG A 63 7.99 -9.84 21.33
CA ARG A 63 6.56 -9.89 21.00
C ARG A 63 6.00 -8.53 20.62
N GLN A 64 6.53 -7.45 21.20
CA GLN A 64 6.22 -6.11 20.74
C GLN A 64 6.72 -5.90 19.31
N ALA A 65 7.96 -6.32 19.01
CA ALA A 65 8.49 -6.26 17.65
C ALA A 65 7.68 -7.12 16.66
N GLU A 66 7.15 -8.26 17.10
CA GLU A 66 6.22 -9.09 16.31
C GLU A 66 4.93 -8.32 15.99
N VAL A 67 4.30 -7.70 16.98
CA VAL A 67 3.09 -6.89 16.82
C VAL A 67 3.31 -5.77 15.81
N ASP A 68 4.39 -5.00 15.98
CA ASP A 68 4.71 -3.87 15.10
C ASP A 68 4.97 -4.33 13.66
N ARG A 69 5.67 -5.46 13.50
CA ARG A 69 5.97 -6.03 12.18
C ARG A 69 4.73 -6.59 11.50
N LEU A 70 3.83 -7.25 12.23
CA LEU A 70 2.57 -7.74 11.68
C LEU A 70 1.68 -6.56 11.23
N GLU A 71 1.59 -5.50 12.03
CA GLU A 71 0.81 -4.31 11.66
C GLU A 71 1.39 -3.68 10.37
N ALA A 72 2.69 -3.41 10.34
CA ALA A 72 3.33 -2.71 9.24
C ALA A 72 3.45 -3.53 7.95
N LYS A 73 3.66 -4.86 8.05
CA LYS A 73 3.97 -5.72 6.90
C LYS A 73 2.81 -6.59 6.44
N VAL A 74 1.75 -6.72 7.24
CA VAL A 74 0.60 -7.56 6.89
C VAL A 74 -0.68 -6.75 6.88
N VAL A 75 -1.01 -6.06 7.98
CA VAL A 75 -2.29 -5.34 8.10
C VAL A 75 -2.33 -4.11 7.19
N GLU A 76 -1.32 -3.25 7.26
CA GLU A 76 -1.32 -2.00 6.49
C GLU A 76 -1.36 -2.24 4.96
N PRO A 77 -0.59 -3.17 4.36
CA PRO A 77 -0.72 -3.48 2.94
C PRO A 77 -2.12 -3.96 2.52
N LEU A 78 -2.76 -4.82 3.33
CA LEU A 78 -4.12 -5.30 3.05
C LEU A 78 -5.15 -4.18 3.15
N LYS A 79 -4.98 -3.29 4.14
CA LYS A 79 -5.85 -2.12 4.35
C LYS A 79 -5.77 -1.13 3.19
N CYS A 80 -4.59 -0.88 2.64
CA CYS A 80 -4.41 0.03 1.50
C CYS A 80 -4.93 -0.54 0.17
N TYR A 81 -5.07 -1.86 0.05
CA TYR A 81 -5.40 -2.52 -1.21
C TYR A 81 -6.62 -1.94 -1.92
N GLY A 82 -7.74 -1.77 -1.21
CA GLY A 82 -8.98 -1.25 -1.80
C GLY A 82 -8.84 0.16 -2.37
N ALA A 83 -8.10 1.03 -1.68
CA ALA A 83 -7.83 2.40 -2.14
C ALA A 83 -6.95 2.40 -3.41
N ILE A 84 -5.92 1.54 -3.44
CA ILE A 84 -5.02 1.39 -4.59
C ILE A 84 -5.81 0.89 -5.82
N VAL A 85 -6.65 -0.15 -5.64
CA VAL A 85 -7.46 -0.69 -6.74
C VAL A 85 -8.44 0.35 -7.27
N LYS A 86 -9.08 1.11 -6.38
CA LYS A 86 -9.98 2.20 -6.78
C LYS A 86 -9.25 3.25 -7.61
N LEU A 87 -8.09 3.73 -7.14
CA LEU A 87 -7.27 4.70 -7.86
C LEU A 87 -6.90 4.19 -9.26
N LYS A 88 -6.43 2.95 -9.36
CA LYS A 88 -6.05 2.34 -10.65
C LYS A 88 -7.24 2.18 -11.60
N ARG A 89 -8.44 1.90 -11.07
CA ARG A 89 -9.67 1.84 -11.87
C ARG A 89 -10.04 3.21 -12.43
N ASP A 90 -9.91 4.25 -11.62
CA ASP A 90 -10.22 5.63 -12.03
C ASP A 90 -9.20 6.11 -13.09
N ASP A 91 -7.91 5.84 -12.90
CA ASP A 91 -6.85 6.14 -13.88
C ASP A 91 -7.10 5.45 -15.23
N LEU A 92 -7.49 4.17 -15.19
CA LEU A 92 -7.80 3.40 -16.40
C LEU A 92 -9.00 4.02 -17.14
N LYS A 93 -10.04 4.42 -16.41
CA LYS A 93 -11.21 5.07 -17.00
C LYS A 93 -10.86 6.41 -17.64
N ALA A 94 -10.02 7.21 -16.98
CA ALA A 94 -9.53 8.47 -17.53
C ALA A 94 -8.73 8.24 -18.83
N THR A 95 -7.81 7.27 -18.81
CA THR A 95 -6.99 6.89 -19.98
C THR A 95 -7.85 6.41 -21.15
N LEU A 96 -8.83 5.55 -20.90
CA LEU A 96 -9.77 5.09 -21.93
C LEU A 96 -10.60 6.24 -22.52
N THR A 97 -10.99 7.19 -21.69
CA THR A 97 -11.73 8.38 -22.14
C THR A 97 -10.87 9.26 -23.05
N ALA A 98 -9.60 9.49 -22.68
CA ALA A 98 -8.66 10.24 -23.50
C ALA A 98 -8.42 9.56 -24.86
N LYS A 99 -8.11 8.25 -24.86
CA LYS A 99 -7.95 7.45 -26.08
C LYS A 99 -9.17 7.54 -27.01
N ASN A 100 -10.38 7.45 -26.45
CA ASN A 100 -11.61 7.54 -27.23
C ASN A 100 -11.83 8.93 -27.85
N ARG A 101 -11.37 10.00 -27.19
CA ARG A 101 -11.41 11.36 -27.73
C ARG A 101 -10.42 11.51 -28.90
N GLU A 102 -9.19 11.04 -28.72
CA GLU A 102 -8.16 11.05 -29.79
C GLU A 102 -8.60 10.26 -31.01
N ALA A 103 -9.18 9.07 -30.82
CA ALA A 103 -9.72 8.27 -31.92
C ALA A 103 -10.80 9.02 -32.70
N LYS A 104 -11.71 9.72 -32.01
CA LYS A 104 -12.75 10.55 -32.65
C LYS A 104 -12.14 11.73 -33.41
N GLN A 105 -11.15 12.40 -32.84
CA GLN A 105 -10.44 13.51 -33.48
C GLN A 105 -9.71 13.04 -34.74
N LEU A 106 -9.06 11.88 -34.70
CA LEU A 106 -8.39 11.28 -35.85
C LEU A 106 -9.38 10.95 -36.98
N SER A 107 -10.49 10.28 -36.66
CA SER A 107 -11.52 9.99 -37.67
C SER A 107 -12.15 11.25 -38.26
N GLN A 108 -12.29 12.32 -37.47
CA GLN A 108 -12.73 13.62 -37.99
C GLN A 108 -11.70 14.24 -38.93
N LEU A 109 -10.41 14.22 -38.55
CA LEU A 109 -9.31 14.72 -39.37
C LEU A 109 -9.22 13.99 -40.71
N GLU A 110 -9.34 12.66 -40.72
CA GLU A 110 -9.34 11.85 -41.94
C GLU A 110 -10.51 12.21 -42.87
N ARG A 111 -11.72 12.40 -42.32
CA ARG A 111 -12.89 12.86 -43.09
C ARG A 111 -12.67 14.24 -43.71
N THR A 112 -12.09 15.17 -42.96
CA THR A 112 -11.79 16.53 -43.48
C THR A 112 -10.75 16.47 -44.59
N ARG A 113 -9.68 15.68 -44.42
CA ARG A 113 -8.65 15.46 -45.46
C ARG A 113 -9.24 14.90 -46.75
N GLN A 114 -10.17 13.95 -46.66
CA GLN A 114 -10.83 13.38 -47.85
C GLN A 114 -11.74 14.39 -48.57
N ARG A 115 -12.33 15.35 -47.85
CA ARG A 115 -13.22 16.36 -48.45
C ARG A 115 -12.47 17.45 -49.20
N ASN A 116 -11.25 17.80 -48.76
CA ASN A 116 -10.44 18.86 -49.37
C ASN A 116 -9.05 18.32 -49.82
N PRO A 117 -8.98 17.50 -50.89
CA PRO A 117 -7.71 16.94 -51.35
C PRO A 117 -6.74 18.00 -51.90
N SER A 118 -7.23 19.15 -52.38
CA SER A 118 -6.42 20.25 -52.90
C SER A 118 -5.59 20.97 -51.84
N ASP A 119 -6.04 20.97 -50.58
CA ASP A 119 -5.31 21.59 -49.45
C ASP A 119 -3.95 20.90 -49.23
N LEU A 120 -3.89 19.57 -49.44
CA LEU A 120 -2.63 18.82 -49.43
C LEU A 120 -1.72 19.25 -50.57
N HIS A 121 -2.26 19.45 -51.77
CA HIS A 121 -1.47 19.90 -52.91
C HIS A 121 -0.89 21.29 -52.64
N ILE A 122 -1.70 22.23 -52.14
CA ILE A 122 -1.25 23.60 -51.81
C ILE A 122 -0.16 23.59 -50.74
N ILE A 123 -0.31 22.81 -49.66
CA ILE A 123 0.69 22.70 -48.60
C ILE A 123 2.00 22.11 -49.15
N VAL A 124 1.92 21.04 -49.95
CA VAL A 124 3.11 20.42 -50.56
C VAL A 124 3.78 21.39 -51.54
N SER A 125 3.01 22.11 -52.35
CA SER A 125 3.53 23.15 -53.24
C SER A 125 4.26 24.25 -52.47
N TYR A 126 3.69 24.71 -51.36
CA TYR A 126 4.28 25.75 -50.52
C TYR A 126 5.57 25.29 -49.82
N ILE A 127 5.62 24.03 -49.39
CA ILE A 127 6.83 23.43 -48.81
C ILE A 127 7.91 23.30 -49.89
N SER A 128 7.57 22.79 -51.08
CA SER A 128 8.52 22.66 -52.19
C SER A 128 9.08 24.01 -52.64
N SER A 129 8.24 25.05 -52.74
CA SER A 129 8.71 26.39 -53.09
C SER A 129 9.63 26.98 -52.02
N TYR A 130 9.35 26.73 -50.73
CA TYR A 130 10.21 27.19 -49.64
C TYR A 130 11.58 26.50 -49.66
N TYR A 131 11.65 25.22 -50.02
CA TYR A 131 12.94 24.54 -50.17
C TYR A 131 13.71 25.00 -51.41
N GLU A 132 13.06 25.22 -52.56
CA GLU A 132 13.73 25.78 -53.76
C GLU A 132 14.25 27.21 -53.55
N GLU A 133 13.63 28.00 -52.67
CA GLU A 133 14.04 29.38 -52.41
C GLU A 133 15.19 29.47 -51.39
N TYR A 134 15.38 28.46 -50.55
CA TYR A 134 16.34 28.48 -49.43
C TYR A 134 17.43 27.38 -49.47
N PHE A 135 17.40 26.47 -50.45
CA PHE A 135 18.42 25.44 -50.71
C PHE A 135 18.67 25.26 -52.20
#